data_AF-A0A7X0A597-F1
#
_entry.id   AF-A0A7X0A597-F1
#
_cell.length_a   1.000
_cell.length_b   1.000
_cell.length_c   1.000
_cell.angle_alpha   90.00
_cell.angle_beta   90.00
_cell.angle_gamma   90.00
#
_symmetry.space_group_name_H-M   'P 1'
#
loop_
_entity.id
_entity.type
_entity.pdbx_description
1 polymer ?
#
loop_
_entity_poly.entity_id
_entity_poly.type
_entity_poly.pdbx_seq_one_letter_code
_entity_poly.pdbx_strand_id
1 'polypeptide(L)'
;MLNTLKLTHFALIIILLLTSVIFNPAAAQQAIAPETNAPFAPAVLPGNGPKKFDFFYAGEGKARNMYIVRGGRMTWAYTDTIGKGEISDATLMKNGNVLFAHQFGVTLIDSDKKILWNYNAPEGYETHTAQLIGNDHVVFVQNGTPAKVIVIDIKTNKVEKEFTIPFKSGTHGQIRHARLTPTGTLLIAHMDLGKVCEYDVNGKQLLSIDVPSVWSAVPLKNGNILVTSNQNFVKEISRDGTVIWEYQLANAPGYRLTNPQIASRLPNGNTLINNWFNQWSSRLDTSNIPVQAVEVTPDKKIIWALRSWAEPLNLGPATTIQLLSVPDIGIEKVHFGNIK
;
A
#
# COMPACT_ATOMS: atom_id res chain seq x y z
N MET A 1 34.80 -58.97 70.89
CA MET A 1 34.72 -60.41 70.57
C MET A 1 33.75 -60.58 69.41
N LEU A 2 34.17 -61.35 68.41
CA LEU A 2 33.43 -62.18 67.43
C LEU A 2 31.89 -62.00 67.39
N ASN A 3 31.17 -62.03 66.27
CA ASN A 3 31.39 -62.73 65.01
C ASN A 3 30.31 -62.31 63.99
N THR A 4 30.70 -62.23 62.73
CA THR A 4 30.00 -62.65 61.50
C THR A 4 28.48 -62.88 61.47
N LEU A 5 27.82 -62.27 60.48
CA LEU A 5 27.14 -63.06 59.44
C LEU A 5 27.05 -62.24 58.13
N LYS A 6 27.69 -62.77 57.07
CA LYS A 6 27.52 -62.32 55.69
C LYS A 6 26.26 -62.97 55.12
N LEU A 7 25.45 -62.21 54.40
CA LEU A 7 24.66 -62.76 53.29
C LEU A 7 24.75 -61.83 52.09
N THR A 8 24.61 -62.45 50.93
CA THR A 8 25.24 -62.12 49.67
C THR A 8 24.22 -61.70 48.62
N HIS A 9 24.67 -60.82 47.72
CA HIS A 9 24.36 -60.73 46.27
C HIS A 9 23.35 -59.69 45.74
N PHE A 10 23.86 -59.06 44.66
CA PHE A 10 23.26 -58.25 43.58
C PHE A 10 22.88 -56.78 43.85
N ALA A 11 23.87 -55.91 43.61
CA ALA A 11 23.67 -54.50 43.28
C ALA A 11 23.34 -54.36 41.78
N LEU A 12 22.20 -53.77 41.47
CA LEU A 12 21.82 -53.34 40.12
C LEU A 12 22.41 -51.93 39.90
N ILE A 13 23.43 -51.81 39.05
CA ILE A 13 23.99 -50.53 38.63
C ILE A 13 23.13 -50.01 37.48
N ILE A 14 22.38 -48.93 37.73
CA ILE A 14 21.72 -48.15 36.68
C ILE A 14 22.71 -47.08 36.21
N ILE A 15 23.22 -47.24 34.98
CA ILE A 15 24.04 -46.25 34.28
C ILE A 15 23.11 -45.20 33.69
N LEU A 16 23.12 -43.98 34.24
CA LEU A 16 22.53 -42.81 33.59
C LEU A 16 23.50 -42.31 32.50
N LEU A 17 23.13 -42.49 31.23
CA LEU A 17 23.81 -41.84 30.10
C LEU A 17 23.42 -40.36 30.04
N LEU A 18 24.34 -39.48 30.47
CA LEU A 18 24.33 -38.06 30.12
C LEU A 18 24.78 -37.91 28.67
N THR A 19 23.85 -37.61 27.76
CA THR A 19 24.18 -37.18 26.41
C THR A 19 24.20 -35.65 26.37
N SER A 20 25.40 -35.12 26.14
CA SER A 20 25.65 -33.72 25.82
C SER A 20 25.00 -33.37 24.48
N VAL A 21 23.99 -32.49 24.48
CA VAL A 21 23.45 -31.91 23.25
C VAL A 21 24.39 -30.79 22.82
N ILE A 22 25.12 -31.02 21.74
CA ILE A 22 25.92 -30.01 21.04
C ILE A 22 24.93 -29.06 20.35
N PHE A 23 24.92 -27.80 20.75
CA PHE A 23 24.22 -26.73 20.03
C PHE A 23 24.93 -26.48 18.69
N ASN A 24 24.27 -26.82 17.60
CA ASN A 24 24.71 -26.51 16.24
C ASN A 24 23.82 -25.37 15.71
N PRO A 25 24.34 -24.16 15.42
CA PRO A 25 23.51 -23.07 14.91
C PRO A 25 23.37 -23.23 13.40
N ALA A 26 22.56 -24.21 12.98
CA ALA A 26 22.08 -24.26 11.62
C ALA A 26 20.92 -23.26 11.50
N ALA A 27 21.12 -22.24 10.65
CA ALA A 27 20.11 -21.28 10.28
C ALA A 27 18.78 -22.00 10.00
N ALA A 28 17.70 -21.53 10.63
CA ALA A 28 16.34 -21.94 10.30
C ALA A 28 16.07 -21.51 8.86
N GLN A 29 16.36 -22.40 7.92
CA GLN A 29 16.02 -22.26 6.53
C GLN A 29 14.50 -22.35 6.48
N GLN A 30 13.83 -21.21 6.29
CA GLN A 30 12.40 -21.18 6.00
C GLN A 30 12.17 -22.14 4.84
N ALA A 31 11.38 -23.19 5.10
CA ALA A 31 10.94 -24.10 4.07
C ALA A 31 10.22 -23.26 3.00
N ILE A 32 10.82 -23.15 1.82
CA ILE A 32 10.19 -22.55 0.65
C ILE A 32 9.01 -23.47 0.33
N ALA A 33 7.79 -22.96 0.53
CA ALA A 33 6.59 -23.67 0.10
C ALA A 33 6.73 -24.00 -1.40
N PRO A 34 6.34 -25.20 -1.87
CA PRO A 34 6.49 -25.57 -3.26
C PRO A 34 5.82 -24.52 -4.14
N GLU A 35 6.58 -23.96 -5.09
CA GLU A 35 6.02 -23.06 -6.09
C GLU A 35 4.93 -23.82 -6.84
N THR A 36 3.69 -23.47 -6.56
CA THR A 36 2.58 -24.02 -7.34
C THR A 36 2.75 -23.48 -8.75
N ASN A 37 3.01 -24.36 -9.72
CA ASN A 37 2.96 -24.08 -11.18
C ASN A 37 1.56 -23.61 -11.65
N ALA A 38 0.65 -23.33 -10.72
CA ALA A 38 -0.68 -22.80 -10.99
C ALA A 38 -0.59 -21.36 -11.53
N PRO A 39 -1.42 -21.03 -12.54
CA PRO A 39 -1.41 -19.71 -13.14
C PRO A 39 -1.84 -18.64 -12.14
N PHE A 40 -1.28 -17.43 -12.25
CA PHE A 40 -1.66 -16.29 -11.40
C PHE A 40 -3.09 -15.79 -11.66
N ALA A 41 -3.61 -16.02 -12.86
CA ALA A 41 -4.95 -15.61 -13.27
C ALA A 41 -5.42 -16.47 -14.46
N PRO A 42 -6.73 -16.47 -14.77
CA PRO A 42 -7.23 -17.16 -15.95
C PRO A 42 -6.57 -16.67 -17.25
N ALA A 43 -6.52 -17.54 -18.27
CA ALA A 43 -6.00 -17.18 -19.59
C ALA A 43 -6.84 -16.05 -20.22
N VAL A 44 -8.17 -16.17 -20.15
CA VAL A 44 -9.12 -15.15 -20.60
C VAL A 44 -9.60 -14.35 -19.40
N LEU A 45 -9.35 -13.04 -19.41
CA LEU A 45 -9.75 -12.14 -18.32
C LEU A 45 -11.09 -11.47 -18.61
N PRO A 46 -11.93 -11.23 -17.59
CA PRO A 46 -13.21 -10.57 -17.77
C PRO A 46 -13.06 -9.06 -18.03
N GLY A 47 -14.14 -8.47 -18.55
CA GLY A 47 -14.31 -7.03 -18.57
C GLY A 47 -13.55 -6.25 -19.64
N ASN A 48 -12.98 -6.89 -20.67
CA ASN A 48 -12.27 -6.21 -21.79
C ASN A 48 -10.98 -5.47 -21.41
N GLY A 49 -10.35 -5.81 -20.28
CA GLY A 49 -9.03 -5.33 -19.87
C GLY A 49 -8.88 -3.80 -19.96
N PRO A 50 -7.78 -3.28 -20.53
CA PRO A 50 -7.51 -1.83 -20.54
C PRO A 50 -8.48 -1.01 -21.40
N LYS A 51 -9.34 -1.65 -22.22
CA LYS A 51 -10.36 -0.94 -23.03
C LYS A 51 -11.62 -0.60 -22.24
N LYS A 52 -11.80 -1.16 -21.04
CA LYS A 52 -12.99 -0.95 -20.22
C LYS A 52 -13.10 0.44 -19.65
N PHE A 53 -11.96 0.96 -19.19
CA PHE A 53 -11.86 2.20 -18.44
C PHE A 53 -10.78 3.07 -19.03
N ASP A 54 -11.01 4.38 -18.96
CA ASP A 54 -9.95 5.37 -19.06
C ASP A 54 -9.42 5.63 -17.65
N PHE A 55 -8.11 5.58 -17.45
CA PHE A 55 -7.50 5.69 -16.13
C PHE A 55 -6.11 6.33 -16.16
N PHE A 56 -5.79 7.02 -15.08
CA PHE A 56 -4.42 7.38 -14.73
C PHE A 56 -3.81 6.25 -13.88
N TYR A 57 -2.52 5.98 -14.07
CA TYR A 57 -1.83 4.82 -13.54
C TYR A 57 -0.44 5.18 -13.02
N ALA A 58 -0.07 4.66 -11.86
CA ALA A 58 1.28 4.70 -11.33
C ALA A 58 1.58 3.45 -10.50
N GLY A 59 2.86 3.11 -10.36
CA GLY A 59 3.26 1.94 -9.58
C GLY A 59 4.67 2.05 -9.00
N GLU A 60 4.81 1.54 -7.79
CA GLU A 60 6.10 1.25 -7.17
C GLU A 60 6.82 0.22 -8.03
N GLY A 61 7.97 0.59 -8.56
CA GLY A 61 8.77 -0.27 -9.40
C GLY A 61 10.16 0.30 -9.60
N LYS A 62 10.99 -0.46 -10.31
CA LYS A 62 12.36 -0.04 -10.64
C LYS A 62 12.39 1.20 -11.53
N ALA A 63 11.36 1.38 -12.35
CA ALA A 63 11.14 2.58 -13.13
C ALA A 63 10.01 3.41 -12.51
N ARG A 64 10.21 4.72 -12.46
CA ARG A 64 9.25 5.70 -11.92
C ARG A 64 8.31 6.18 -13.00
N ASN A 65 7.39 5.30 -13.40
CA ASN A 65 6.50 5.53 -14.53
C ASN A 65 5.09 5.92 -14.10
N MET A 66 4.50 6.86 -14.83
CA MET A 66 3.10 7.24 -14.75
C MET A 66 2.49 7.31 -16.15
N TYR A 67 1.24 6.89 -16.28
CA TYR A 67 0.56 6.80 -17.57
C TYR A 67 -0.88 7.31 -17.50
N ILE A 68 -1.37 7.81 -18.64
CA ILE A 68 -2.81 7.93 -18.89
C ILE A 68 -3.17 6.95 -19.99
N VAL A 69 -4.13 6.08 -19.70
CA VAL A 69 -4.70 5.12 -20.66
C VAL A 69 -6.09 5.57 -21.04
N ARG A 70 -6.37 5.67 -22.35
CA ARG A 70 -7.69 5.93 -22.90
C ARG A 70 -8.04 4.97 -24.02
N GLY A 71 -9.23 4.37 -23.97
CA GLY A 71 -9.68 3.39 -24.97
C GLY A 71 -8.72 2.19 -25.12
N GLY A 72 -8.00 1.84 -24.05
CA GLY A 72 -6.98 0.78 -24.05
C GLY A 72 -5.66 1.15 -24.73
N ARG A 73 -5.36 2.44 -24.91
CA ARG A 73 -4.08 2.94 -25.44
C ARG A 73 -3.43 3.91 -24.47
N MET A 74 -2.11 3.87 -24.38
CA MET A 74 -1.35 4.89 -23.66
C MET A 74 -1.41 6.21 -24.43
N THR A 75 -2.04 7.23 -23.86
CA THR A 75 -2.19 8.56 -24.46
C THR A 75 -1.26 9.61 -23.84
N TRP A 76 -0.70 9.31 -22.68
CA TRP A 76 0.32 10.13 -22.03
C TRP A 76 1.22 9.23 -21.18
N ALA A 77 2.49 9.57 -21.11
CA ALA A 77 3.48 8.88 -20.30
C ALA A 77 4.47 9.87 -19.71
N TYR A 78 4.87 9.62 -18.48
CA TYR A 78 5.95 10.30 -17.80
C TYR A 78 6.82 9.27 -17.09
N THR A 79 8.12 9.36 -17.33
CA THR A 79 9.13 8.60 -16.61
C THR A 79 10.01 9.61 -15.90
N ASP A 80 10.01 9.57 -14.58
CA ASP A 80 10.98 10.37 -13.83
C ASP A 80 12.34 9.67 -13.87
N THR A 81 13.23 10.21 -14.70
CA THR A 81 14.60 9.72 -14.89
C THR A 81 15.61 10.39 -13.95
N ILE A 82 15.21 11.43 -13.21
CA ILE A 82 16.10 12.23 -12.37
C ILE A 82 15.93 11.86 -10.89
N GLY A 83 14.70 11.58 -10.48
CA GLY A 83 14.36 11.18 -9.12
C GLY A 83 14.91 9.81 -8.72
N LYS A 84 14.81 9.50 -7.43
CA LYS A 84 15.25 8.23 -6.82
C LYS A 84 14.15 7.59 -5.97
N GLY A 85 14.20 6.27 -5.83
CA GLY A 85 13.19 5.54 -5.08
C GLY A 85 11.88 5.38 -5.84
N GLU A 86 10.83 4.98 -5.14
CA GLU A 86 9.56 4.54 -5.71
C GLU A 86 8.49 5.64 -5.78
N ILE A 87 7.54 5.55 -6.72
CA ILE A 87 6.30 6.35 -6.72
C ILE A 87 5.24 5.55 -5.97
N SER A 88 4.92 5.98 -4.75
CA SER A 88 3.95 5.28 -3.88
C SER A 88 2.53 5.87 -3.96
N ASP A 89 2.39 7.08 -4.45
CA ASP A 89 1.11 7.78 -4.55
C ASP A 89 1.16 8.83 -5.65
N ALA A 90 0.12 8.91 -6.46
CA ALA A 90 0.03 9.89 -7.53
C ALA A 90 -1.42 10.23 -7.82
N THR A 91 -1.68 11.47 -8.20
CA THR A 91 -3.02 11.95 -8.51
C THR A 91 -2.96 12.84 -9.74
N LEU A 92 -3.77 12.51 -10.75
CA LEU A 92 -4.05 13.38 -11.89
C LEU A 92 -5.21 14.32 -11.53
N MET A 93 -4.93 15.62 -11.60
CA MET A 93 -5.91 16.69 -11.38
C MET A 93 -6.67 17.01 -12.68
N LYS A 94 -7.84 17.63 -12.57
CA LYS A 94 -8.70 18.02 -13.70
C LYS A 94 -8.06 19.00 -14.65
N ASN A 95 -7.18 19.86 -14.14
CA ASN A 95 -6.40 20.79 -14.97
C ASN A 95 -5.24 20.11 -15.72
N GLY A 96 -5.06 18.79 -15.54
CA GLY A 96 -3.99 18.02 -16.17
C GLY A 96 -2.69 17.97 -15.38
N ASN A 97 -2.60 18.66 -14.25
CA ASN A 97 -1.44 18.57 -13.37
C ASN A 97 -1.39 17.21 -12.68
N VAL A 98 -0.18 16.77 -12.33
CA VAL A 98 0.04 15.54 -11.58
C VAL A 98 0.82 15.86 -10.31
N LEU A 99 0.23 15.57 -9.15
CA LEU A 99 0.95 15.52 -7.88
C LEU A 99 1.35 14.07 -7.63
N PHE A 100 2.61 13.81 -7.32
CA PHE A 100 3.06 12.48 -6.95
C PHE A 100 4.05 12.53 -5.78
N ALA A 101 3.81 11.64 -4.81
CA ALA A 101 4.76 11.34 -3.77
C ALA A 101 5.69 10.24 -4.25
N HIS A 102 6.97 10.49 -4.08
CA HIS A 102 8.00 9.51 -4.34
C HIS A 102 8.87 9.37 -3.10
N GLN A 103 9.53 8.22 -2.90
CA GLN A 103 10.22 7.88 -1.65
C GLN A 103 10.98 9.04 -0.99
N PHE A 104 11.70 9.87 -1.76
CA PHE A 104 12.49 11.00 -1.22
C PHE A 104 11.87 12.41 -1.42
N GLY A 105 10.57 12.54 -1.62
CA GLY A 105 9.95 13.85 -1.83
C GLY A 105 8.54 13.85 -2.43
N VAL A 106 8.11 15.02 -2.84
CA VAL A 106 6.81 15.24 -3.50
C VAL A 106 7.02 16.19 -4.66
N THR A 107 6.48 15.87 -5.83
CA THR A 107 6.60 16.70 -7.02
C THR A 107 5.23 16.98 -7.61
N LEU A 108 5.01 18.25 -7.99
CA LEU A 108 3.86 18.69 -8.77
C LEU A 108 4.35 19.07 -10.16
N ILE A 109 3.79 18.45 -11.20
CA ILE A 109 4.06 18.78 -12.60
C ILE A 109 2.80 19.27 -13.32
N ASP A 110 2.97 20.07 -14.38
CA ASP A 110 1.89 20.39 -15.31
C ASP A 110 1.71 19.32 -16.41
N SER A 111 0.72 19.53 -17.29
CA SER A 111 0.46 18.64 -18.43
C SER A 111 1.61 18.59 -19.45
N ASP A 112 2.44 19.63 -19.50
CA ASP A 112 3.67 19.71 -20.31
C ASP A 112 4.86 19.01 -19.64
N LYS A 113 4.66 18.42 -18.45
CA LYS A 113 5.66 17.72 -17.63
C LYS A 113 6.70 18.65 -17.02
N LYS A 114 6.41 19.96 -16.93
CA LYS A 114 7.27 20.91 -16.22
C LYS A 114 7.00 20.83 -14.74
N ILE A 115 8.06 20.87 -13.94
CA ILE A 115 7.96 20.92 -12.48
C ILE A 115 7.41 22.29 -12.09
N LEU A 116 6.24 22.30 -11.45
CA LEU A 116 5.62 23.49 -10.87
C LEU A 116 6.08 23.71 -9.42
N TRP A 117 6.28 22.61 -8.68
CA TRP A 117 6.72 22.63 -7.30
C TRP A 117 7.37 21.30 -6.91
N ASN A 118 8.31 21.34 -5.99
CA ASN A 118 9.00 20.16 -5.49
C ASN A 118 9.41 20.32 -4.02
N TYR A 119 9.18 19.26 -3.24
CA TYR A 119 9.70 19.08 -1.90
C TYR A 119 10.70 17.91 -1.88
N ASN A 120 11.86 18.11 -1.27
CA ASN A 120 12.82 17.04 -1.02
C ASN A 120 12.75 16.63 0.44
N ALA A 121 12.53 15.34 0.69
CA ALA A 121 12.63 14.81 2.04
C ALA A 121 14.08 14.99 2.56
N PRO A 122 14.28 15.39 3.83
CA PRO A 122 15.60 15.43 4.43
C PRO A 122 16.29 14.07 4.40
N GLU A 123 17.62 14.05 4.53
CA GLU A 123 18.38 12.79 4.59
C GLU A 123 17.86 11.88 5.73
N GLY A 124 17.62 10.60 5.42
CA GLY A 124 17.06 9.63 6.36
C GLY A 124 15.54 9.67 6.52
N TYR A 125 14.86 10.60 5.84
CA TYR A 125 13.40 10.72 5.81
C TYR A 125 12.85 10.29 4.44
N GLU A 126 11.58 9.88 4.44
CA GLU A 126 10.86 9.47 3.23
C GLU A 126 9.47 10.11 3.15
N THR A 127 8.86 10.13 1.98
CA THR A 127 7.46 10.54 1.78
C THR A 127 6.82 9.60 0.76
N HIS A 128 5.72 8.97 1.14
CA HIS A 128 5.03 7.99 0.28
C HIS A 128 3.61 8.39 -0.10
N THR A 129 3.12 9.50 0.45
CA THR A 129 1.75 9.97 0.20
C THR A 129 1.70 11.47 0.23
N ALA A 130 0.92 12.05 -0.67
CA ALA A 130 0.66 13.47 -0.73
C ALA A 130 -0.71 13.71 -1.37
N GLN A 131 -1.38 14.78 -0.94
CA GLN A 131 -2.65 15.21 -1.51
C GLN A 131 -2.68 16.75 -1.58
N LEU A 132 -3.19 17.29 -2.68
CA LEU A 132 -3.46 18.73 -2.75
C LEU A 132 -4.63 19.11 -1.84
N ILE A 133 -4.52 20.28 -1.22
CA ILE A 133 -5.61 21.01 -0.59
C ILE A 133 -5.87 22.21 -1.49
N GLY A 134 -7.02 22.18 -2.18
CA GLY A 134 -7.30 23.13 -3.26
C GLY A 134 -6.21 23.11 -4.33
N ASN A 135 -5.74 24.29 -4.72
CA ASN A 135 -4.65 24.46 -5.70
C ASN A 135 -3.36 25.03 -5.08
N ASP A 136 -3.42 25.44 -3.82
CA ASP A 136 -2.41 26.30 -3.21
C ASP A 136 -1.58 25.58 -2.14
N HIS A 137 -2.07 24.44 -1.65
CA HIS A 137 -1.42 23.70 -0.56
C HIS A 137 -1.28 22.22 -0.88
N VAL A 138 -0.30 21.59 -0.24
CA VAL A 138 -0.10 20.15 -0.26
C VAL A 138 0.04 19.64 1.16
N VAL A 139 -0.73 18.60 1.50
CA VAL A 139 -0.53 17.82 2.73
C VAL A 139 0.17 16.52 2.38
N PHE A 140 1.16 16.14 3.18
CA PHE A 140 1.88 14.89 3.03
C PHE A 140 2.36 14.38 4.38
N VAL A 141 2.79 13.11 4.39
CA VAL A 141 3.39 12.49 5.58
C VAL A 141 4.87 12.26 5.33
N GLN A 142 5.69 12.85 6.18
CA GLN A 142 7.12 12.60 6.22
C GLN A 142 7.40 11.47 7.21
N ASN A 143 7.84 10.33 6.69
CA ASN A 143 8.37 9.24 7.50
C ASN A 143 9.76 9.58 7.99
N GLY A 144 10.09 9.18 9.22
CA GLY A 144 11.41 9.32 9.82
C GLY A 144 11.35 9.41 11.35
N THR A 145 12.38 9.99 11.97
CA THR A 145 12.46 10.12 13.44
C THR A 145 12.63 11.59 13.82
N PRO A 146 11.54 12.33 14.08
CA PRO A 146 10.15 11.86 14.16
C PRO A 146 9.38 11.83 12.83
N ALA A 147 8.34 11.00 12.75
CA ALA A 147 7.35 11.04 11.67
C ALA A 147 6.43 12.26 11.82
N LYS A 148 6.10 12.95 10.73
CA LYS A 148 5.32 14.19 10.75
C LYS A 148 4.25 14.23 9.67
N VAL A 149 3.12 14.87 9.96
CA VAL A 149 2.23 15.44 8.94
C VAL A 149 2.70 16.87 8.67
N ILE A 150 2.79 17.25 7.40
CA ILE A 150 3.25 18.57 6.96
C ILE A 150 2.26 19.12 5.93
N VAL A 151 1.94 20.40 6.05
CA VAL A 151 1.22 21.20 5.04
C VAL A 151 2.13 22.32 4.57
N ILE A 152 2.36 22.39 3.26
CA ILE A 152 3.16 23.45 2.62
C ILE A 152 2.26 24.27 1.70
N ASP A 153 2.37 25.60 1.78
CA ASP A 153 1.88 26.53 0.76
C ASP A 153 2.83 26.48 -0.44
N ILE A 154 2.29 26.12 -1.60
CA ILE A 154 3.04 25.85 -2.84
C ILE A 154 3.67 27.13 -3.40
N LYS A 155 3.00 28.28 -3.26
CA LYS A 155 3.44 29.56 -3.84
C LYS A 155 4.62 30.16 -3.08
N THR A 156 4.56 30.08 -1.75
CA THR A 156 5.55 30.66 -0.84
C THR A 156 6.59 29.66 -0.37
N ASN A 157 6.35 28.36 -0.60
CA ASN A 157 7.15 27.24 -0.14
C ASN A 157 7.34 27.22 1.39
N LYS A 158 6.35 27.72 2.13
CA LYS A 158 6.38 27.78 3.59
C LYS A 158 5.57 26.63 4.19
N VAL A 159 6.11 26.03 5.24
CA VAL A 159 5.36 25.11 6.11
C VAL A 159 4.32 25.94 6.86
N GLU A 160 3.04 25.71 6.57
CA GLU A 160 1.93 26.35 7.28
C GLU A 160 1.50 25.55 8.50
N LYS A 161 1.64 24.23 8.42
CA LYS A 161 1.29 23.33 9.50
C LYS A 161 2.26 22.16 9.55
N GLU A 162 2.69 21.80 10.75
CA GLU A 162 3.28 20.49 11.00
C GLU A 162 2.92 20.00 12.39
N PHE A 163 2.83 18.68 12.53
CA PHE A 163 2.74 18.01 13.83
C PHE A 163 3.31 16.60 13.74
N THR A 164 3.82 16.12 14.86
CA THR A 164 4.38 14.78 15.00
C THR A 164 3.26 13.75 15.10
N ILE A 165 3.45 12.59 14.48
CA ILE A 165 2.57 11.41 14.61
C ILE A 165 3.37 10.24 15.22
N PRO A 166 2.70 9.31 15.93
CA PRO A 166 3.37 8.15 16.50
C PRO A 166 3.94 7.23 15.41
N PHE A 167 5.09 6.61 15.70
CA PHE A 167 5.75 5.61 14.87
C PHE A 167 6.47 4.61 15.79
N LYS A 168 6.81 3.42 15.27
CA LYS A 168 7.51 2.36 16.01
C LYS A 168 9.01 2.41 15.79
N SER A 169 9.47 2.10 14.57
CA SER A 169 10.89 2.08 14.21
C SER A 169 11.09 1.98 12.70
N GLY A 170 12.28 2.36 12.24
CA GLY A 170 12.61 2.43 10.81
C GLY A 170 11.88 3.58 10.11
N THR A 171 12.38 4.01 8.95
CA THR A 171 11.74 5.06 8.13
C THR A 171 10.81 4.45 7.10
N HIS A 172 11.32 3.46 6.36
CA HIS A 172 10.60 2.89 5.23
C HIS A 172 9.35 2.11 5.63
N GLY A 173 9.21 1.64 6.86
CA GLY A 173 8.07 0.83 7.28
C GLY A 173 6.86 1.60 7.83
N GLN A 174 6.95 2.93 7.95
CA GLN A 174 6.00 3.73 8.74
C GLN A 174 4.65 3.90 8.03
N ILE A 175 4.55 4.91 7.16
CA ILE A 175 3.30 5.27 6.46
C ILE A 175 3.46 5.05 4.96
N ARG A 176 2.38 4.63 4.31
CA ARG A 176 2.29 4.54 2.85
C ARG A 176 1.20 5.38 2.24
N HIS A 177 0.11 5.58 2.96
CA HIS A 177 -1.05 6.25 2.41
C HIS A 177 -1.77 7.07 3.46
N ALA A 178 -2.16 8.28 3.06
CA ALA A 178 -3.03 9.14 3.83
C ALA A 178 -4.03 9.84 2.91
N ARG A 179 -5.24 10.07 3.40
CA ARG A 179 -6.29 10.77 2.65
C ARG A 179 -7.08 11.71 3.53
N LEU A 180 -7.31 12.91 3.02
CA LEU A 180 -8.24 13.86 3.64
C LEU A 180 -9.66 13.33 3.58
N THR A 181 -10.38 13.53 4.67
CA THR A 181 -11.80 13.22 4.78
C THR A 181 -12.64 14.42 4.33
N PRO A 182 -13.93 14.21 3.99
CA PRO A 182 -14.85 15.31 3.72
C PRO A 182 -15.07 16.29 4.89
N THR A 183 -14.70 15.90 6.11
CA THR A 183 -14.80 16.76 7.31
C THR A 183 -13.52 17.55 7.60
N GLY A 184 -12.52 17.44 6.74
CA GLY A 184 -11.26 18.16 6.87
C GLY A 184 -10.33 17.62 7.94
N THR A 185 -10.32 16.30 8.12
CA THR A 185 -9.38 15.55 8.96
C THR A 185 -8.52 14.66 8.05
N LEU A 186 -7.40 14.13 8.56
CA LEU A 186 -6.48 13.29 7.80
C LEU A 186 -6.53 11.86 8.33
N LEU A 187 -6.93 10.92 7.46
CA LEU A 187 -6.87 9.49 7.74
C LEU A 187 -5.50 8.95 7.31
N ILE A 188 -4.81 8.23 8.18
CA ILE A 188 -3.43 7.75 7.98
C ILE A 188 -3.36 6.24 8.24
N ALA A 189 -2.80 5.50 7.28
CA ALA A 189 -2.46 4.09 7.43
C ALA A 189 -1.07 3.94 8.08
N HIS A 190 -1.03 3.75 9.40
CA HIS A 190 0.20 3.41 10.12
C HIS A 190 0.53 1.92 9.94
N MET A 191 1.34 1.62 8.93
CA MET A 191 1.73 0.25 8.61
C MET A 191 2.57 -0.38 9.71
N ASP A 192 3.51 0.38 10.28
CA ASP A 192 4.39 -0.04 11.38
C ASP A 192 3.64 -0.29 12.70
N LEU A 193 2.62 0.52 12.98
CA LEU A 193 1.76 0.36 14.16
C LEU A 193 0.65 -0.67 13.94
N GLY A 194 0.34 -1.02 12.69
CA GLY A 194 -0.81 -1.86 12.35
C GLY A 194 -2.13 -1.18 12.70
N LYS A 195 -2.24 0.12 12.43
CA LYS A 195 -3.41 0.93 12.79
C LYS A 195 -3.81 1.90 11.70
N VAL A 196 -5.11 2.13 11.57
CA VAL A 196 -5.65 3.31 10.90
C VAL A 196 -5.94 4.36 11.96
N CYS A 197 -5.33 5.53 11.84
CA CYS A 197 -5.56 6.65 12.73
C CYS A 197 -6.13 7.84 11.95
N GLU A 198 -6.97 8.64 12.59
CA GLU A 198 -7.46 9.90 12.02
C GLU A 198 -7.05 11.06 12.91
N TYR A 199 -6.55 12.14 12.31
CA TYR A 199 -6.07 13.32 13.02
C TYR A 199 -6.78 14.57 12.54
N ASP A 200 -7.07 15.49 13.47
CA ASP A 200 -7.44 16.85 13.09
C ASP A 200 -6.23 17.68 12.63
N VAL A 201 -6.50 18.90 12.17
CA VAL A 201 -5.47 19.83 11.68
C VAL A 201 -4.42 20.18 12.76
N ASN A 202 -4.73 20.03 14.03
CA ASN A 202 -3.84 20.33 15.16
C ASN A 202 -3.10 19.09 15.68
N GLY A 203 -3.24 17.94 15.01
CA GLY A 203 -2.60 16.69 15.40
C GLY A 203 -3.31 15.95 16.53
N LYS A 204 -4.53 16.34 16.92
CA LYS A 204 -5.33 15.55 17.85
C LYS A 204 -5.80 14.28 17.14
N GLN A 205 -5.43 13.13 17.68
CA GLN A 205 -5.96 11.84 17.22
C GLN A 205 -7.45 11.73 17.59
N LEU A 206 -8.31 11.59 16.58
CA LEU A 206 -9.76 11.46 16.70
C LEU A 206 -10.22 10.01 16.65
N LEU A 207 -9.46 9.15 15.98
CA LEU A 207 -9.78 7.74 15.73
C LEU A 207 -8.50 6.91 15.76
N SER A 208 -8.61 5.66 16.23
CA SER A 208 -7.58 4.64 16.10
C SER A 208 -8.23 3.26 16.01
N ILE A 209 -8.03 2.55 14.90
CA ILE A 209 -8.56 1.21 14.67
C ILE A 209 -7.39 0.27 14.35
N ASP A 210 -7.36 -0.90 15.00
CA ASP A 210 -6.36 -1.93 14.71
C ASP A 210 -6.62 -2.54 13.33
N VAL A 211 -5.66 -2.37 12.42
CA VAL A 211 -5.64 -2.96 11.08
C VAL A 211 -4.20 -3.41 10.82
N PRO A 212 -3.85 -4.65 11.22
CA PRO A 212 -2.49 -5.15 11.10
C PRO A 212 -1.94 -5.03 9.68
N SER A 213 -0.72 -4.50 9.56
CA SER A 213 0.00 -4.30 8.29
C SER A 213 -0.81 -3.52 7.24
N VAL A 214 -1.65 -2.58 7.67
CA VAL A 214 -2.42 -1.71 6.77
C VAL A 214 -1.50 -0.97 5.80
N TRP A 215 -1.91 -0.90 4.54
CA TRP A 215 -1.19 -0.18 3.49
C TRP A 215 -1.91 1.11 3.10
N SER A 216 -3.20 1.02 2.82
CA SER A 216 -4.06 2.15 2.44
C SER A 216 -5.31 2.22 3.29
N ALA A 217 -5.78 3.43 3.56
CA ALA A 217 -7.04 3.72 4.21
C ALA A 217 -7.68 4.93 3.53
N VAL A 218 -8.89 4.76 2.99
CA VAL A 218 -9.62 5.82 2.28
C VAL A 218 -11.03 6.00 2.84
N PRO A 219 -11.50 7.24 3.02
CA PRO A 219 -12.87 7.49 3.47
C PRO A 219 -13.87 7.13 2.37
N LEU A 220 -15.00 6.55 2.76
CA LEU A 220 -16.13 6.25 1.88
C LEU A 220 -17.27 7.26 2.08
N LYS A 221 -18.12 7.40 1.05
CA LYS A 221 -19.29 8.31 1.06
C LYS A 221 -20.28 8.03 2.19
N ASN A 222 -20.36 6.78 2.66
CA ASN A 222 -21.24 6.37 3.76
C ASN A 222 -20.62 6.60 5.15
N GLY A 223 -19.41 7.19 5.24
CA GLY A 223 -18.70 7.45 6.50
C GLY A 223 -17.83 6.28 6.97
N ASN A 224 -17.89 5.12 6.31
CA ASN A 224 -16.99 4.01 6.57
C ASN A 224 -15.60 4.26 5.96
N ILE A 225 -14.68 3.35 6.23
CA ILE A 225 -13.30 3.40 5.75
C ILE A 225 -13.04 2.13 4.94
N LEU A 226 -12.50 2.29 3.72
CA LEU A 226 -11.98 1.18 2.94
C LEU A 226 -10.48 1.06 3.19
N VAL A 227 -10.03 -0.12 3.62
CA VAL A 227 -8.63 -0.41 3.94
C VAL A 227 -8.09 -1.54 3.09
N THR A 228 -6.79 -1.50 2.84
CA THR A 228 -6.01 -2.62 2.30
C THR A 228 -4.88 -2.98 3.26
N SER A 229 -4.43 -4.22 3.23
CA SER A 229 -3.36 -4.69 4.11
C SER A 229 -2.42 -5.66 3.39
N ASN A 230 -1.14 -5.61 3.77
CA ASN A 230 -0.14 -6.60 3.40
C ASN A 230 -0.39 -7.99 4.00
N GLN A 231 -1.46 -8.17 4.79
CA GLN A 231 -2.04 -9.48 5.12
C GLN A 231 -3.06 -9.99 4.08
N ASN A 232 -3.04 -9.42 2.88
CA ASN A 232 -3.77 -9.89 1.70
C ASN A 232 -5.29 -9.81 1.86
N PHE A 233 -5.77 -8.70 2.43
CA PHE A 233 -7.19 -8.39 2.49
C PHE A 233 -7.51 -6.97 2.05
N VAL A 234 -8.77 -6.78 1.64
CA VAL A 234 -9.43 -5.48 1.54
C VAL A 234 -10.66 -5.51 2.42
N LYS A 235 -10.87 -4.50 3.27
CA LYS A 235 -12.03 -4.42 4.16
C LYS A 235 -12.70 -3.07 4.09
N GLU A 236 -14.02 -3.05 4.17
CA GLU A 236 -14.77 -1.87 4.59
C GLU A 236 -15.04 -2.01 6.09
N ILE A 237 -14.61 -1.02 6.86
CA ILE A 237 -14.78 -0.95 8.31
C ILE A 237 -15.57 0.31 8.68
N SER A 238 -16.49 0.19 9.64
CA SER A 238 -17.11 1.36 10.26
C SER A 238 -16.12 2.08 11.19
N ARG A 239 -16.48 3.30 11.59
CA ARG A 239 -15.63 4.14 12.47
C ARG A 239 -15.46 3.60 13.88
N ASP A 240 -16.26 2.63 14.31
CA ASP A 240 -16.08 1.90 15.57
C ASP A 240 -15.20 0.65 15.43
N GLY A 241 -14.72 0.34 14.22
CA GLY A 241 -13.88 -0.82 13.92
C GLY A 241 -14.65 -2.08 13.48
N THR A 242 -15.98 -2.04 13.37
CA THR A 242 -16.74 -3.19 12.88
C THR A 242 -16.47 -3.44 11.39
N VAL A 243 -16.19 -4.68 11.02
CA VAL A 243 -16.01 -5.08 9.60
C VAL A 243 -17.38 -5.21 8.94
N ILE A 244 -17.65 -4.37 7.94
CA ILE A 244 -18.91 -4.33 7.18
C ILE A 244 -18.83 -5.19 5.93
N TRP A 245 -17.67 -5.19 5.27
CA TRP A 245 -17.38 -6.02 4.11
C TRP A 245 -15.92 -6.42 4.11
N GLU A 246 -15.63 -7.62 3.62
CA GLU A 246 -14.27 -8.15 3.55
C GLU A 246 -14.07 -8.96 2.28
N TYR A 247 -12.91 -8.77 1.67
CA TYR A 247 -12.40 -9.58 0.59
C TYR A 247 -10.99 -10.05 0.92
N GLN A 248 -10.89 -11.33 1.32
CA GLN A 248 -9.62 -12.01 1.47
C GLN A 248 -9.12 -12.41 0.08
N LEU A 249 -7.94 -11.94 -0.31
CA LEU A 249 -7.40 -12.17 -1.66
C LEU A 249 -7.18 -13.66 -1.96
N ALA A 250 -6.87 -14.46 -0.94
CA ALA A 250 -6.72 -15.91 -1.06
C ALA A 250 -8.00 -16.63 -1.51
N ASN A 251 -9.17 -15.99 -1.35
CA ASN A 251 -10.46 -16.55 -1.74
C ASN A 251 -10.86 -16.17 -3.17
N ALA A 252 -10.00 -15.46 -3.92
CA ALA A 252 -10.27 -15.03 -5.29
C ALA A 252 -10.28 -16.23 -6.26
N PRO A 253 -11.43 -16.68 -6.78
CA PRO A 253 -11.49 -17.92 -7.55
C PRO A 253 -10.69 -17.81 -8.86
N GLY A 254 -9.63 -18.60 -8.98
CA GLY A 254 -8.77 -18.62 -10.16
C GLY A 254 -7.74 -17.47 -10.23
N TYR A 255 -7.64 -16.64 -9.19
CA TYR A 255 -6.67 -15.53 -9.13
C TYR A 255 -5.75 -15.66 -7.92
N ARG A 256 -4.45 -15.52 -8.13
CA ARG A 256 -3.44 -15.41 -7.08
C ARG A 256 -3.11 -13.93 -6.88
N LEU A 257 -3.93 -13.28 -6.07
CA LEU A 257 -3.70 -11.90 -5.64
C LEU A 257 -2.88 -11.92 -4.34
N THR A 258 -1.86 -11.09 -4.23
CA THR A 258 -0.87 -11.21 -3.13
C THR A 258 -0.48 -9.90 -2.47
N ASN A 259 -0.74 -8.74 -3.07
CA ASN A 259 -0.26 -7.47 -2.53
C ASN A 259 -1.26 -6.35 -2.86
N PRO A 260 -2.36 -6.23 -2.08
CA PRO A 260 -3.34 -5.19 -2.31
C PRO A 260 -2.78 -3.85 -1.83
N GLN A 261 -2.39 -2.97 -2.77
CA GLN A 261 -1.94 -1.62 -2.43
C GLN A 261 -3.14 -0.67 -2.31
N ILE A 262 -3.40 0.25 -3.23
CA ILE A 262 -4.59 1.12 -3.12
C ILE A 262 -5.83 0.38 -3.63
N ALA A 263 -6.95 0.55 -2.92
CA ALA A 263 -8.28 0.15 -3.39
C ALA A 263 -9.24 1.35 -3.39
N SER A 264 -10.28 1.29 -4.22
CA SER A 264 -11.27 2.37 -4.33
C SER A 264 -12.68 1.82 -4.56
N ARG A 265 -13.65 2.37 -3.83
CA ARG A 265 -15.07 2.06 -4.04
C ARG A 265 -15.58 2.87 -5.23
N LEU A 266 -16.11 2.17 -6.23
CA LEU A 266 -16.71 2.75 -7.44
C LEU A 266 -18.16 3.19 -7.18
N PRO A 267 -18.72 4.13 -7.98
CA PRO A 267 -20.08 4.61 -7.80
C PRO A 267 -21.17 3.53 -7.88
N ASN A 268 -20.92 2.44 -8.60
CA ASN A 268 -21.82 1.29 -8.70
C ASN A 268 -21.74 0.34 -7.49
N GLY A 269 -20.92 0.65 -6.49
CA GLY A 269 -20.71 -0.18 -5.30
C GLY A 269 -19.62 -1.25 -5.45
N ASN A 270 -19.02 -1.42 -6.62
CA ASN A 270 -17.89 -2.34 -6.79
C ASN A 270 -16.61 -1.76 -6.18
N THR A 271 -15.62 -2.60 -5.94
CA THR A 271 -14.31 -2.21 -5.40
C THR A 271 -13.24 -2.50 -6.45
N LEU A 272 -12.54 -1.47 -6.90
CA LEU A 272 -11.31 -1.59 -7.68
C LEU A 272 -10.15 -1.85 -6.71
N ILE A 273 -9.39 -2.93 -6.93
CA ILE A 273 -8.30 -3.35 -6.06
C ILE A 273 -7.03 -3.49 -6.91
N ASN A 274 -5.99 -2.74 -6.57
CA ASN A 274 -4.67 -2.92 -7.17
C ASN A 274 -4.01 -4.17 -6.60
N ASN A 275 -3.27 -4.90 -7.43
CA ASN A 275 -2.47 -6.06 -7.06
C ASN A 275 -1.03 -5.82 -7.51
N TRP A 276 -0.24 -5.32 -6.58
CA TRP A 276 1.13 -4.91 -6.83
C TRP A 276 2.05 -6.12 -7.02
N PHE A 277 3.11 -5.96 -7.80
CA PHE A 277 4.13 -6.98 -8.03
C PHE A 277 5.51 -6.43 -7.68
N ASN A 278 6.19 -7.09 -6.73
CA ASN A 278 7.48 -6.63 -6.24
C ASN A 278 8.62 -6.98 -7.20
N GLN A 279 9.05 -6.00 -8.00
CA GLN A 279 10.18 -6.16 -8.93
C GLN A 279 11.56 -6.17 -8.25
N TRP A 280 11.67 -5.79 -6.98
CA TRP A 280 12.94 -5.80 -6.24
C TRP A 280 13.28 -7.18 -5.70
N SER A 281 12.29 -7.93 -5.23
CA SER A 281 12.47 -9.30 -4.70
C SER A 281 12.08 -10.40 -5.69
N SER A 282 11.50 -10.05 -6.84
CA SER A 282 11.01 -11.05 -7.81
C SER A 282 11.23 -10.60 -9.25
N ARG A 283 11.37 -11.58 -10.14
CA ARG A 283 11.43 -11.38 -11.60
C ARG A 283 10.08 -11.75 -12.20
N LEU A 284 9.57 -10.93 -13.11
CA LEU A 284 8.35 -11.23 -13.83
C LEU A 284 8.55 -12.50 -14.68
N ASP A 285 7.77 -13.53 -14.41
CA ASP A 285 7.65 -14.70 -15.27
C ASP A 285 6.65 -14.39 -16.39
N THR A 286 7.14 -14.29 -17.62
CA THR A 286 6.30 -14.00 -18.80
C THR A 286 5.41 -15.18 -19.21
N SER A 287 5.69 -16.39 -18.71
CA SER A 287 4.83 -17.55 -18.90
C SER A 287 3.69 -17.63 -17.87
N ASN A 288 3.82 -16.90 -16.75
CA ASN A 288 2.85 -16.85 -15.67
C ASN A 288 2.67 -15.42 -15.14
N ILE A 289 1.96 -14.61 -15.92
CA ILE A 289 1.87 -13.16 -15.70
C ILE A 289 0.74 -12.83 -14.70
N PRO A 290 1.03 -12.10 -13.60
CA PRO A 290 0.01 -11.67 -12.65
C PRO A 290 -0.87 -10.55 -13.21
N VAL A 291 -2.09 -10.43 -12.68
CA VAL A 291 -2.94 -9.25 -12.91
C VAL A 291 -2.46 -8.09 -12.05
N GLN A 292 -2.56 -6.88 -12.58
CA GLN A 292 -2.25 -5.63 -11.88
C GLN A 292 -3.43 -5.07 -11.08
N ALA A 293 -4.67 -5.39 -11.48
CA ALA A 293 -5.85 -4.93 -10.77
C ALA A 293 -7.06 -5.80 -11.08
N VAL A 294 -8.05 -5.75 -10.20
CA VAL A 294 -9.36 -6.39 -10.36
C VAL A 294 -10.48 -5.46 -9.90
N GLU A 295 -11.64 -5.55 -10.56
CA GLU A 295 -12.89 -4.96 -10.07
C GLU A 295 -13.74 -6.08 -9.45
N VAL A 296 -14.09 -5.91 -8.18
CA VAL A 296 -14.82 -6.88 -7.37
C VAL A 296 -16.18 -6.33 -7.00
N THR A 297 -17.23 -7.10 -7.24
CA THR A 297 -18.60 -6.75 -6.86
C THR A 297 -18.84 -6.90 -5.35
N PRO A 298 -19.93 -6.33 -4.78
CA PRO A 298 -20.30 -6.56 -3.38
C PRO A 298 -20.44 -8.05 -3.01
N ASP A 299 -20.91 -8.88 -3.94
CA ASP A 299 -21.00 -10.35 -3.80
C ASP A 299 -19.67 -11.07 -4.11
N LYS A 300 -18.54 -10.34 -4.10
CA LYS A 300 -17.16 -10.84 -4.16
C LYS A 300 -16.78 -11.54 -5.47
N LYS A 301 -17.41 -11.15 -6.59
CA LYS A 301 -17.07 -11.66 -7.93
C LYS A 301 -16.13 -10.70 -8.65
N ILE A 302 -15.08 -11.24 -9.26
CA ILE A 302 -14.22 -10.48 -10.16
C ILE A 302 -14.92 -10.35 -11.51
N ILE A 303 -15.25 -9.11 -11.91
CA ILE A 303 -15.94 -8.81 -13.18
C ILE A 303 -15.07 -8.07 -14.18
N TRP A 304 -13.89 -7.63 -13.75
CA TRP A 304 -12.87 -7.03 -14.59
C TRP A 304 -11.49 -7.33 -14.02
N ALA A 305 -10.50 -7.54 -14.89
CA ALA A 305 -9.11 -7.65 -14.48
C ALA A 305 -8.18 -6.98 -15.50
N LEU A 306 -7.12 -6.34 -15.00
CA LEU A 306 -6.06 -5.73 -15.80
C LEU A 306 -4.83 -6.63 -15.81
N ARG A 307 -4.36 -6.98 -17.01
CA ARG A 307 -3.05 -7.63 -17.23
C ARG A 307 -2.37 -6.98 -18.44
N SER A 308 -1.36 -6.17 -18.18
CA SER A 308 -0.72 -5.30 -19.19
C SER A 308 0.79 -5.16 -18.93
N TRP A 309 1.55 -6.18 -19.30
CA TRP A 309 2.99 -6.31 -19.02
C TRP A 309 3.86 -6.34 -20.28
N ALA A 310 3.26 -6.13 -21.45
CA ALA A 310 3.93 -6.23 -22.74
C ALA A 310 3.56 -5.05 -23.63
N GLU A 311 4.45 -4.73 -24.57
CA GLU A 311 4.20 -3.71 -25.59
C GLU A 311 2.96 -4.04 -26.42
N PRO A 312 2.19 -3.03 -26.87
CA PRO A 312 2.46 -1.59 -26.77
C PRO A 312 1.93 -0.93 -25.48
N LEU A 313 1.48 -1.70 -24.48
CA LEU A 313 0.91 -1.18 -23.24
C LEU A 313 1.55 -1.87 -22.03
N ASN A 314 2.83 -1.60 -21.80
CA ASN A 314 3.55 -2.12 -20.65
C ASN A 314 3.44 -1.19 -19.44
N LEU A 315 2.47 -1.45 -18.57
CA LEU A 315 2.18 -0.59 -17.42
C LEU A 315 3.10 -0.85 -16.22
N GLY A 316 3.77 -2.00 -16.17
CA GLY A 316 4.55 -2.40 -14.99
C GLY A 316 3.67 -2.72 -13.77
N PRO A 317 4.21 -2.66 -12.54
CA PRO A 317 3.46 -2.87 -11.29
C PRO A 317 2.39 -1.81 -11.05
N ALA A 318 1.35 -2.12 -10.27
CA ALA A 318 0.25 -1.21 -9.96
C ALA A 318 0.21 -0.83 -8.49
N THR A 319 0.28 0.47 -8.21
CA THR A 319 0.05 1.03 -6.88
C THR A 319 -1.18 1.91 -6.87
N THR A 320 -1.33 2.74 -7.90
CA THR A 320 -2.43 3.69 -8.07
C THR A 320 -3.12 3.45 -9.41
N ILE A 321 -4.45 3.36 -9.37
CA ILE A 321 -5.30 3.46 -10.56
C ILE A 321 -6.42 4.44 -10.23
N GLN A 322 -6.44 5.56 -10.94
CA GLN A 322 -7.49 6.58 -10.83
C GLN A 322 -8.35 6.53 -12.09
N LEU A 323 -9.59 6.04 -11.96
CA LEU A 323 -10.53 6.03 -13.09
C LEU A 323 -10.95 7.45 -13.46
N LEU A 324 -10.84 7.81 -14.73
CA LEU A 324 -11.15 9.17 -15.21
C LEU A 324 -12.64 9.41 -15.43
N SER A 325 -13.43 8.34 -15.50
CA SER A 325 -14.88 8.38 -15.68
C SER A 325 -15.66 8.51 -14.38
N VAL A 326 -15.00 8.32 -13.23
CA VAL A 326 -15.64 8.47 -11.92
C VAL A 326 -15.64 9.97 -11.59
N PRO A 327 -16.81 10.62 -11.45
CA PRO A 327 -16.88 12.04 -11.13
C PRO A 327 -16.13 12.29 -9.84
N ASP A 328 -15.15 13.18 -9.89
CA ASP A 328 -14.25 13.58 -8.82
C ASP A 328 -14.93 13.59 -7.44
N ILE A 329 -14.84 12.47 -6.71
CA ILE A 329 -15.37 12.35 -5.35
C ILE A 329 -14.33 12.96 -4.42
N GLY A 330 -14.21 14.29 -4.48
CA GLY A 330 -13.50 15.07 -3.47
C GLY A 330 -11.99 14.97 -3.49
N ILE A 331 -11.32 14.58 -4.59
CA ILE A 331 -9.85 14.64 -4.64
C ILE A 331 -9.38 16.10 -4.56
N GLU A 332 -10.11 17.02 -5.21
CA GLU A 332 -9.75 18.44 -5.31
C GLU A 332 -10.60 19.38 -4.43
N LYS A 333 -11.64 18.85 -3.79
CA LYS A 333 -12.58 19.64 -2.95
C LYS A 333 -12.43 19.37 -1.45
N VAL A 334 -11.32 18.78 -1.06
CA VAL A 334 -10.96 18.55 0.34
C VAL A 334 -10.26 19.75 0.94
N HIS A 335 -10.35 19.86 2.26
CA HIS A 335 -9.68 20.86 3.07
C HIS A 335 -9.00 20.16 4.25
N PHE A 336 -8.15 20.83 5.00
CA PHE A 336 -7.61 20.31 6.26
C PHE A 336 -7.78 21.35 7.36
N GLY A 337 -8.77 21.15 8.23
CA GLY A 337 -9.26 22.20 9.11
C GLY A 337 -9.69 23.44 8.32
N ASN A 338 -9.02 24.57 8.55
CA ASN A 338 -9.31 25.83 7.86
C ASN A 338 -8.49 26.07 6.58
N ILE A 339 -7.54 25.18 6.25
CA ILE A 339 -6.71 25.25 5.04
C ILE A 339 -7.53 24.67 3.88
N LYS A 340 -7.74 25.43 2.80
CA LYS A 340 -8.70 25.12 1.72
C LYS A 340 -8.08 25.21 0.33
#